data_AF-A0A1M4SR02-F1
#
_entry.id   AF-A0A1M4SR02-F1
#
_cell.length_a   1.000
_cell.length_b   1.000
_cell.length_c   1.000
_cell.angle_alpha   90.00
_cell.angle_beta   90.00
_cell.angle_gamma   90.00
#
_symmetry.space_group_name_H-M   'P 1'
#
loop_
_entity.id
_entity.type
_entity.pdbx_description
1 polymer ?
#
loop_
_entity_poly.entity_id
_entity_poly.type
_entity_poly.pdbx_seq_one_letter_code
_entity_poly.pdbx_strand_id
1 'polypeptide(L)'
;MLKKCIIEKSKQCINCNECNICDLAPNKICDNCMQCLDVNKYDYKEIHIDGIIEEEDYDDYIYDEEILEQEDDYSILKDSIYIDEIE
;
A
#
# COMPACT_ATOMS: atom_id res chain seq x y z
N MET A 1 -26.21 2.01 18.37
CA MET A 1 -24.83 2.04 18.88
C MET A 1 -24.33 3.48 18.89
N LEU A 2 -23.60 3.91 19.92
CA LEU A 2 -22.98 5.23 19.96
C LEU A 2 -21.63 5.19 19.22
N LYS A 3 -21.45 6.05 18.21
CA LYS A 3 -20.21 6.13 17.43
C LYS A 3 -19.10 6.75 18.29
N LYS A 4 -17.90 6.17 18.27
CA LYS A 4 -16.72 6.74 18.93
C LYS A 4 -16.08 7.82 18.05
N CYS A 5 -15.40 8.78 18.69
CA CYS A 5 -14.60 9.75 17.96
C CYS A 5 -13.39 9.06 17.29
N ILE A 6 -13.09 9.44 16.05
CA ILE A 6 -11.97 8.86 15.29
C ILE A 6 -10.61 9.42 15.75
N ILE A 7 -10.59 10.69 16.17
CA ILE A 7 -9.39 11.34 16.72
C ILE A 7 -9.17 10.85 18.16
N GLU A 8 -10.20 10.93 19.00
CA GLU A 8 -10.12 10.55 20.42
C GLU A 8 -10.95 9.29 20.72
N LYS A 9 -10.34 8.11 20.57
CA LYS A 9 -11.02 6.80 20.69
C LYS A 9 -11.69 6.55 22.06
N SER A 10 -11.32 7.29 23.10
CA SER A 10 -11.93 7.23 24.44
C SER A 10 -13.24 8.02 24.54
N LYS A 11 -13.53 8.92 23.59
CA LYS A 11 -14.69 9.81 23.60
C LYS A 11 -15.79 9.35 22.63
N GLN A 12 -17.03 9.71 22.95
CA GLN A 12 -18.15 9.58 22.01
C GLN A 12 -18.09 10.69 20.95
N CYS A 13 -18.50 10.37 19.73
CA CYS A 13 -18.61 11.35 18.66
C CYS A 13 -19.78 12.30 18.94
N ILE A 14 -19.50 13.60 19.00
CA ILE A 14 -20.50 14.66 19.18
C ILE A 14 -20.80 15.43 17.88
N ASN A 15 -20.34 14.90 16.73
CA ASN A 15 -20.48 15.52 15.41
C ASN A 15 -19.91 16.96 15.35
N CYS A 16 -18.74 17.19 15.97
CA CYS A 16 -18.04 18.48 15.93
C CYS A 16 -17.42 18.81 14.56
N ASN A 17 -17.28 17.83 13.67
CA ASN A 17 -16.65 17.94 12.35
C ASN A 17 -15.16 18.33 12.33
N GLU A 18 -14.47 18.30 13.47
CA GLU A 18 -13.02 18.55 13.56
C GLU A 18 -12.20 17.55 12.72
N CYS A 19 -12.66 16.29 12.62
CA CYS A 19 -12.02 15.27 11.79
C CYS A 19 -12.09 15.55 10.27
N ASN A 20 -12.82 16.59 9.86
CA ASN A 20 -12.86 17.02 8.46
C ASN A 20 -11.89 18.17 8.18
N ILE A 21 -11.15 18.67 9.17
CA ILE A 21 -10.20 19.78 9.01
C ILE A 21 -8.81 19.23 8.68
N CYS A 22 -8.07 19.92 7.83
CA CYS A 22 -6.72 19.54 7.47
C CYS A 22 -5.74 19.78 8.64
N ASP A 23 -4.98 18.75 9.00
CA ASP A 23 -3.98 18.82 10.08
C ASP A 23 -2.87 19.85 9.81
N LEU A 24 -2.52 20.07 8.53
CA LEU A 24 -1.51 21.04 8.12
C LEU A 24 -2.07 22.45 7.94
N ALA A 25 -3.36 22.58 7.64
CA ALA A 25 -4.01 23.85 7.30
C ALA A 25 -5.37 23.97 8.01
N PRO A 26 -5.40 24.52 9.24
CA PRO A 26 -6.61 24.58 10.06
C PRO A 26 -7.80 25.34 9.45
N ASN A 27 -7.55 26.15 8.41
CA ASN A 27 -8.56 26.89 7.65
C ASN A 27 -9.09 26.14 6.42
N LYS A 28 -8.62 24.91 6.17
CA LYS A 28 -8.96 24.09 5.00
C LYS A 28 -9.71 22.83 5.42
N ILE A 29 -10.81 22.50 4.72
CA ILE A 29 -11.44 21.19 4.79
C ILE A 29 -10.52 20.17 4.11
N CYS A 30 -10.27 19.05 4.78
CA CYS A 30 -9.46 17.97 4.23
C CYS A 30 -10.06 17.46 2.92
N ASP A 31 -9.27 17.52 1.86
CA ASP A 31 -9.56 17.03 0.52
C ASP A 31 -8.82 15.71 0.21
N ASN A 32 -8.30 15.04 1.25
CA ASN A 32 -7.51 13.82 1.16
C ASN A 32 -6.27 13.94 0.25
N CYS A 33 -5.63 15.12 0.16
CA CYS A 33 -4.39 15.31 -0.61
C CYS A 33 -3.14 14.60 -0.05
N MET A 34 -3.25 13.94 1.12
CA MET A 34 -2.19 13.14 1.77
C MET A 34 -0.90 13.89 2.13
N GLN A 35 -0.83 15.21 1.97
CA GLN A 35 0.36 16.01 2.29
C GLN A 35 0.76 15.93 3.77
N CYS A 36 -0.20 15.75 4.69
CA CYS A 36 0.05 15.58 6.13
C CYS A 36 0.79 14.28 6.47
N LEU A 37 0.80 13.30 5.57
CA LEU A 37 1.54 12.06 5.76
C LEU A 37 3.03 12.23 5.50
N ASP A 38 3.46 13.37 4.95
CA ASP A 38 4.87 13.72 4.74
C ASP A 38 5.66 12.54 4.14
N VAL A 39 5.13 11.99 3.05
CA VAL A 39 5.65 10.78 2.38
C VAL A 39 7.14 10.90 2.01
N ASN A 40 7.68 12.12 1.91
CA ASN A 40 9.08 12.37 1.66
C ASN A 40 9.99 12.22 2.90
N LYS A 41 9.42 12.08 4.10
CA LYS A 41 10.17 11.89 5.36
C LYS A 41 10.13 10.47 5.91
N TYR A 42 9.27 9.61 5.38
CA TYR A 42 9.22 8.21 5.75
C TYR A 42 9.83 7.38 4.62
N ASP A 43 10.83 6.56 4.95
CA ASP A 43 11.38 5.57 4.01
C ASP A 43 10.34 4.45 3.83
N TYR A 44 9.38 4.65 2.91
CA TYR A 44 8.55 3.56 2.45
C TYR A 44 9.31 2.78 1.37
N LYS A 45 9.22 1.45 1.41
CA LYS A 45 9.67 0.61 0.30
C LYS A 45 8.53 0.54 -0.70
N GLU A 46 8.80 0.94 -1.93
CA GLU A 46 7.88 0.81 -3.05
C GLU A 46 8.15 -0.51 -3.77
N ILE A 47 7.09 -1.24 -4.13
CA ILE A 47 7.16 -2.36 -5.07
C ILE A 47 6.50 -1.85 -6.35
N HIS A 48 7.31 -1.65 -7.39
CA HIS A 48 6.79 -1.31 -8.71
C HIS A 48 6.24 -2.58 -9.37
N ILE A 49 5.02 -2.48 -9.91
CA ILE A 49 4.40 -3.52 -10.72
C ILE A 49 4.37 -3.00 -12.15
N ASP A 50 5.22 -3.55 -13.01
CA ASP A 50 5.35 -3.11 -14.40
C ASP A 50 4.26 -3.70 -15.31
N GLY A 51 3.63 -4.80 -14.90
CA GLY A 51 2.57 -5.45 -15.65
C GLY A 51 1.86 -6.55 -14.86
N ILE A 52 0.67 -6.91 -15.30
CA ILE A 52 -0.06 -8.11 -14.86
C ILE A 52 -0.18 -8.99 -16.11
N ILE A 53 0.29 -10.23 -16.00
CA ILE A 53 0.37 -11.18 -17.12
C ILE A 53 -0.70 -12.24 -16.92
N GLU A 54 -1.39 -12.63 -17.99
CA GLU A 54 -2.37 -13.72 -17.96
C GLU A 54 -1.68 -15.09 -18.16
N GLU A 55 -2.34 -16.18 -17.79
CA GLU A 55 -1.74 -17.53 -17.86
C GLU A 55 -1.24 -17.92 -19.26
N GLU A 56 -1.86 -17.39 -20.30
CA GLU A 56 -1.53 -17.69 -21.70
C GLU A 56 -0.27 -16.96 -22.17
N ASP A 57 0.15 -15.90 -21.46
CA ASP A 57 1.27 -15.03 -21.83
C ASP A 57 2.55 -15.35 -21.00
N TYR A 58 2.53 -16.35 -20.11
CA TYR A 58 3.70 -16.70 -19.27
C TYR A 58 4.94 -17.08 -20.08
N ASP A 59 4.76 -17.84 -21.15
CA ASP A 59 5.87 -18.35 -21.95
C ASP A 59 6.67 -17.21 -22.58
N ASP A 60 6.01 -16.11 -22.99
CA ASP A 60 6.68 -14.96 -23.62
C ASP A 60 7.61 -14.21 -22.64
N TYR A 61 7.33 -14.27 -21.33
CA TYR A 61 8.17 -13.62 -20.30
C TYR A 61 9.25 -14.55 -19.71
N ILE A 62 9.03 -15.88 -19.69
CA ILE A 62 10.00 -16.83 -19.11
C ILE A 62 11.25 -16.99 -19.99
N TYR A 63 11.10 -16.84 -21.32
CA TYR A 63 12.19 -16.98 -22.28
C TYR A 63 12.83 -15.64 -22.70
N ASP A 64 12.47 -14.53 -22.05
CA ASP A 64 13.16 -13.26 -22.28
C ASP A 64 14.62 -13.39 -21.85
N GLU A 65 15.55 -13.11 -22.78
CA GLU A 65 17.00 -13.33 -22.61
C GLU A 65 17.59 -12.59 -21.39
N GLU A 66 16.95 -11.51 -20.91
CA GLU A 66 17.38 -10.76 -19.72
C GLU A 66 17.15 -11.52 -18.39
N ILE A 67 16.23 -12.49 -18.33
CA ILE A 67 15.96 -13.28 -17.11
C ILE A 67 16.90 -14.50 -17.01
N LEU A 68 17.31 -15.06 -18.15
CA LEU A 68 18.08 -16.32 -18.21
C LEU A 68 19.57 -16.18 -17.81
N GLU A 69 20.10 -14.96 -17.69
CA GLU A 69 21.50 -14.73 -17.27
C GLU A 69 21.73 -14.72 -15.75
N GLN A 70 20.68 -14.82 -14.91
CA GLN A 70 20.84 -14.91 -13.46
C GLN A 70 20.81 -16.37 -12.99
N GLU A 71 21.98 -17.03 -12.98
CA GLU A 71 22.17 -18.40 -12.46
C GLU A 71 21.80 -18.58 -10.95
N ASP A 72 21.35 -17.53 -10.26
CA ASP A 72 21.12 -17.52 -8.81
C ASP A 72 19.63 -17.43 -8.38
N ASP A 73 18.66 -17.49 -9.31
CA ASP A 73 17.25 -17.18 -8.99
C ASP A 73 16.42 -18.35 -8.42
N TYR A 74 16.97 -19.58 -8.40
CA TYR A 74 16.34 -20.72 -7.69
C TYR A 74 16.29 -20.49 -6.17
N SER A 75 17.03 -19.51 -5.65
CA SER A 75 16.98 -19.13 -4.25
C SER A 75 15.83 -18.16 -3.91
N ILE A 76 15.29 -17.41 -4.88
CA ILE A 76 14.22 -16.42 -4.62
C ILE A 76 12.85 -17.09 -4.48
N LEU A 77 12.65 -18.24 -5.15
CA LEU A 77 11.47 -19.09 -5.00
C LEU A 77 11.36 -19.84 -3.65
N LYS A 78 12.37 -19.74 -2.77
CA LYS A 78 12.27 -20.32 -1.41
C LYS A 78 11.41 -19.49 -0.46
N ASP A 79 11.24 -18.20 -0.74
CA ASP A 79 10.50 -17.29 0.14
C ASP A 79 9.08 -16.96 -0.39
N SER A 80 8.67 -17.58 -1.52
CA SER A 80 7.29 -17.47 -2.00
C SER A 80 6.37 -18.37 -1.18
N ILE A 81 5.47 -17.76 -0.41
CA ILE A 81 4.38 -18.44 0.29
C ILE A 81 3.17 -18.48 -0.65
N TYR A 82 2.57 -19.65 -0.84
CA TYR A 82 1.35 -19.74 -1.65
C TYR A 82 0.20 -19.04 -0.92
N ILE A 83 -0.68 -18.35 -1.64
CA ILE A 83 -1.83 -17.65 -1.03
C ILE A 83 -2.72 -18.63 -0.22
N ASP A 84 -2.76 -19.90 -0.62
CA ASP A 84 -3.46 -20.98 0.08
C ASP A 84 -2.79 -21.39 1.41
N GLU A 85 -1.56 -20.92 1.69
CA GLU A 85 -0.79 -21.18 2.91
C GLU A 85 -0.89 -20.03 3.94
N ILE A 86 -1.58 -18.94 3.61
CA ILE A 86 -1.85 -17.83 4.53
C ILE A 86 -3.28 -18.00 5.06
N GLU A 87 -3.41 -18.53 6.28
CA GLU A 87 -4.69 -18.69 7.02
C GLU A 87 -5.49 -17.38 7.19
#